data_AF-A0A023X2X5-F1
#
_entry.id   AF-A0A023X2X5-F1
#
_cell.length_a   1.000
_cell.length_b   1.000
_cell.length_c   1.000
_cell.angle_alpha   90.00
_cell.angle_beta   90.00
_cell.angle_gamma   90.00
#
_symmetry.space_group_name_H-M   'P 1'
#
loop_
_entity.id
_entity.type
_entity.pdbx_description
1 polymer ?
#
loop_
_entity_poly.entity_id
_entity_poly.type
_entity_poly.pdbx_seq_one_letter_code
_entity_poly.pdbx_strand_id
1 'polypeptide(L)'
;MKITSVGHAGFFIETRYGSVLTDPWFNPAYFASWIPFPTNRDLDLERISNPDYLYVSHLHRDHFDETFLRDHVSKDTQVLLPDYPLDLMEREYRRLGFTNFVHTENNTPMTLESGLRIMIPALTAPTDGPLGDSGLCIDDGETRIFDQNDSRPIEFEPLEKFGPFDAHLLQFSGAIWYPMVYELPDKAKNALGKQKRANQLARALRYVKQIGATHIVPSAGPPMFLDDDLFHLNDFDNDESNIFPDQTVFIDYLKEHGIENGHLMIPGSEATLTKESCTVSHPKPDEEVARIFTDKRAYLEELREVFRPEIEAEKATWPRGEVEVLPALKAWFEPLLEQADLNCVGVNGRVLFNLKASEEDTPEEILIDFQGRTVGPYNGEKWDYRFTMDPALVEYCILTEEKDWINTLFLSCRFSAKRKGAYNEYVYNFFKVLDEERLAFSEEYYAQSAPVRQLWECGNFMVQRQCPHLKADLTRFGEERDGVLTCTLHGWQFDLETGECLTADGAKLFTRPVEEFERENAAAGVGSERGGSGS
;
A
#
# COMPACT_ATOMS: atom_id res chain seq x y z
N MET A 1 11.05 -10.67 23.77
CA MET A 1 9.76 -10.65 23.04
C MET A 1 9.55 -11.94 22.25
N LYS A 2 8.30 -12.42 22.10
CA LYS A 2 7.97 -13.56 21.22
C LYS A 2 6.99 -13.09 20.15
N ILE A 3 7.25 -13.40 18.89
CA ILE A 3 6.46 -12.96 17.74
C ILE A 3 5.96 -14.21 17.02
N THR A 4 4.66 -14.40 16.92
CA THR A 4 4.04 -15.50 16.17
C THR A 4 3.44 -14.96 14.88
N SER A 5 3.81 -15.51 13.73
CA SER A 5 3.20 -15.12 12.45
C SER A 5 1.76 -15.65 12.36
N VAL A 6 0.82 -14.75 12.06
CA VAL A 6 -0.59 -15.06 11.77
C VAL A 6 -0.79 -15.30 10.26
N GLY A 7 0.20 -14.92 9.44
CA GLY A 7 0.18 -15.02 7.98
C GLY A 7 0.04 -13.65 7.32
N HIS A 8 0.52 -13.54 6.07
CA HIS A 8 0.59 -12.29 5.32
C HIS A 8 1.29 -11.16 6.09
N ALA A 9 0.55 -10.15 6.56
CA ALA A 9 1.06 -9.03 7.37
C ALA A 9 0.84 -9.23 8.88
N GLY A 10 0.06 -10.24 9.29
CA GLY A 10 -0.39 -10.35 10.67
C GLY A 10 0.61 -11.04 11.60
N PHE A 11 0.74 -10.48 12.81
CA PHE A 11 1.55 -11.04 13.90
C PHE A 11 0.83 -10.96 15.24
N PHE A 12 1.05 -11.99 16.07
CA PHE A 12 0.73 -11.96 17.50
C PHE A 12 2.02 -11.79 18.29
N ILE A 13 2.17 -10.63 18.93
CA ILE A 13 3.40 -10.18 19.59
C ILE A 13 3.21 -10.23 21.09
N GLU A 14 3.91 -11.13 21.75
CA GLU A 14 3.90 -11.32 23.19
C GLU A 14 5.12 -10.61 23.82
N THR A 15 4.84 -9.70 24.75
CA THR A 15 5.83 -8.91 25.48
C THR A 15 5.69 -9.14 26.98
N ARG A 16 6.62 -8.61 27.78
CA ARG A 16 6.46 -8.60 29.25
C ARG A 16 5.34 -7.67 29.75
N TYR A 17 4.79 -6.83 28.88
CA TYR A 17 3.74 -5.85 29.18
C TYR A 17 2.39 -6.19 28.50
N GLY A 18 2.21 -7.46 28.09
CA GLY A 18 1.01 -7.94 27.42
C GLY A 18 1.25 -8.29 25.95
N SER A 19 0.16 -8.46 25.23
CA SER A 19 0.10 -8.97 23.86
C SER A 19 -0.50 -7.96 22.88
N VAL A 20 0.01 -7.96 21.65
CA VAL A 20 -0.50 -7.15 20.54
C VAL A 20 -0.83 -8.06 19.36
N LEU A 21 -2.08 -8.04 18.89
CA LEU A 21 -2.46 -8.63 17.61
C LEU A 21 -2.38 -7.54 16.54
N THR A 22 -1.69 -7.84 15.44
CA THR A 22 -1.48 -6.93 14.31
C THR A 22 -2.07 -7.55 13.03
N ASP A 23 -2.74 -6.74 12.21
CA ASP A 23 -3.23 -7.05 10.85
C ASP A 23 -3.77 -8.49 10.62
N PRO A 24 -4.71 -8.99 11.44
CA PRO A 24 -5.17 -10.37 11.31
C PRO A 24 -6.08 -10.54 10.08
N TRP A 25 -5.69 -11.42 9.16
CA TRP A 25 -6.46 -11.72 7.93
C TRP A 25 -6.59 -13.24 7.68
N PHE A 26 -7.82 -13.74 7.55
CA PHE A 26 -8.13 -15.18 7.42
C PHE A 26 -9.13 -15.50 6.30
N ASN A 27 -10.04 -14.59 5.98
CA ASN A 27 -11.10 -14.79 5.00
C ASN A 27 -10.69 -14.33 3.60
N PRO A 28 -11.13 -14.96 2.50
CA PRO A 28 -10.85 -14.46 1.15
C PRO A 28 -11.24 -12.99 0.98
N ALA A 29 -10.34 -12.19 0.43
CA ALA A 29 -10.54 -10.75 0.21
C ALA A 29 -10.75 -10.42 -1.28
N TYR A 30 -11.30 -9.24 -1.54
CA TYR A 30 -11.46 -8.66 -2.87
C TYR A 30 -12.18 -9.58 -3.86
N PHE A 31 -13.45 -9.89 -3.58
CA PHE A 31 -14.25 -10.82 -4.40
C PHE A 31 -13.58 -12.21 -4.52
N ALA A 32 -13.14 -12.74 -3.38
CA ALA A 32 -12.37 -13.99 -3.25
C ALA A 32 -11.16 -14.09 -4.20
N SER A 33 -10.54 -12.95 -4.54
CA SER A 33 -9.35 -12.95 -5.38
C SER A 33 -8.09 -13.26 -4.57
N TRP A 34 -7.99 -12.74 -3.35
CA TRP A 34 -6.78 -12.84 -2.52
C TRP A 34 -7.08 -13.75 -1.34
N ILE A 35 -6.13 -14.62 -1.02
CA ILE A 35 -6.20 -15.51 0.14
C ILE A 35 -4.81 -15.51 0.81
N PRO A 36 -4.70 -15.60 2.15
CA PRO A 36 -3.40 -15.56 2.84
C PRO A 36 -2.42 -16.63 2.34
N PHE A 37 -1.21 -16.23 1.98
CA PHE A 37 -0.13 -17.16 1.61
C PHE A 37 1.08 -17.05 2.55
N PRO A 38 1.61 -18.18 3.06
CA PRO A 38 0.99 -19.51 3.05
C PRO A 38 -0.34 -19.56 3.83
N THR A 39 -1.11 -20.65 3.70
CA THR A 39 -2.40 -20.78 4.39
C THR A 39 -2.24 -20.72 5.91
N ASN A 40 -3.14 -19.99 6.56
CA ASN A 40 -3.20 -19.84 8.02
C ASN A 40 -4.39 -20.55 8.66
N ARG A 41 -5.12 -21.40 7.91
CA ARG A 41 -6.27 -22.17 8.40
C ARG A 41 -5.98 -23.07 9.60
N ASP A 42 -4.73 -23.53 9.74
CA ASP A 42 -4.33 -24.45 10.81
C ASP A 42 -3.96 -23.72 12.12
N LEU A 43 -4.04 -22.38 12.17
CA LEU A 43 -3.70 -21.61 13.37
C LEU A 43 -4.68 -21.87 14.52
N ASP A 44 -4.13 -21.95 15.73
CA ASP A 44 -4.91 -21.97 16.96
C ASP A 44 -5.45 -20.57 17.26
N LEU A 45 -6.72 -20.35 16.92
CA LEU A 45 -7.39 -19.06 17.09
C LEU A 45 -7.57 -18.69 18.57
N GLU A 46 -7.77 -19.66 19.47
CA GLU A 46 -8.03 -19.36 20.89
C GLU A 46 -6.89 -18.52 21.51
N ARG A 47 -5.66 -18.79 21.07
CA ARG A 47 -4.47 -18.10 21.53
C ARG A 47 -4.40 -16.62 21.11
N ILE A 48 -4.92 -16.29 19.93
CA ILE A 48 -4.85 -14.92 19.37
C ILE A 48 -6.16 -14.14 19.51
N SER A 49 -7.25 -14.81 19.92
CA SER A 49 -8.59 -14.22 20.06
C SER A 49 -8.74 -13.19 21.18
N ASN A 50 -7.85 -13.19 22.18
CA ASN A 50 -7.95 -12.32 23.37
C ASN A 50 -6.67 -11.50 23.62
N PRO A 51 -6.23 -10.66 22.67
CA PRO A 51 -5.05 -9.84 22.85
C PRO A 51 -5.33 -8.68 23.82
N ASP A 52 -4.30 -8.18 24.50
CA ASP A 52 -4.43 -6.96 25.32
C ASP A 52 -4.65 -5.74 24.42
N TYR A 53 -3.94 -5.70 23.29
CA TYR A 53 -4.03 -4.64 22.29
C TYR A 53 -4.28 -5.19 20.87
N LEU A 54 -5.09 -4.49 20.10
CA LEU A 54 -5.27 -4.72 18.65
C LEU A 54 -4.74 -3.52 17.90
N TYR A 55 -3.96 -3.77 16.86
CA TYR A 55 -3.52 -2.77 15.90
C TYR A 55 -3.82 -3.30 14.50
N VAL A 56 -4.41 -2.45 13.66
CA VAL A 56 -4.48 -2.71 12.22
C VAL A 56 -3.91 -1.48 11.53
N SER A 57 -2.99 -1.69 10.59
CA SER A 57 -2.26 -0.63 9.92
C SER A 57 -3.21 0.26 9.13
N HIS A 58 -4.10 -0.30 8.30
CA HIS A 58 -5.07 0.46 7.51
C HIS A 58 -6.27 -0.41 7.08
N LEU A 59 -7.26 0.21 6.43
CA LEU A 59 -8.54 -0.43 6.10
C LEU A 59 -8.51 -1.37 4.88
N HIS A 60 -7.35 -1.70 4.30
CA HIS A 60 -7.36 -2.67 3.20
C HIS A 60 -7.81 -4.04 3.70
N ARG A 61 -8.59 -4.78 2.89
CA ARG A 61 -9.26 -6.02 3.32
C ARG A 61 -8.28 -7.18 3.62
N ASP A 62 -7.04 -7.10 3.17
CA ASP A 62 -5.97 -8.05 3.51
C ASP A 62 -5.23 -7.71 4.83
N HIS A 63 -5.67 -6.66 5.52
CA HIS A 63 -5.22 -6.26 6.86
C HIS A 63 -6.39 -6.14 7.85
N PHE A 64 -7.49 -5.53 7.39
CA PHE A 64 -8.74 -5.34 8.14
C PHE A 64 -9.78 -6.38 7.73
N ASP A 65 -9.62 -7.62 8.20
CA ASP A 65 -10.60 -8.68 7.98
C ASP A 65 -11.80 -8.51 8.92
N GLU A 66 -12.84 -7.84 8.43
CA GLU A 66 -14.05 -7.55 9.21
C GLU A 66 -14.69 -8.79 9.81
N THR A 67 -14.72 -9.90 9.08
CA THR A 67 -15.35 -11.14 9.53
C THR A 67 -14.55 -11.75 10.66
N PHE A 68 -13.23 -11.84 10.50
CA PHE A 68 -12.37 -12.33 11.57
C PHE A 68 -12.42 -11.45 12.81
N LEU A 69 -12.29 -10.13 12.63
CA LEU A 69 -12.34 -9.15 13.71
C LEU A 69 -13.66 -9.22 14.47
N ARG A 70 -14.81 -9.34 13.77
CA ARG A 70 -16.14 -9.47 14.37
C ARG A 70 -16.28 -10.75 15.19
N ASP A 71 -15.93 -11.88 14.58
CA ASP A 71 -16.34 -13.20 15.06
C ASP A 71 -15.33 -13.83 16.04
N HIS A 72 -14.05 -13.43 15.97
CA HIS A 72 -12.97 -14.10 16.70
C HIS A 72 -12.15 -13.20 17.65
N VAL A 73 -12.18 -11.87 17.51
CA VAL A 73 -11.40 -10.98 18.38
C VAL A 73 -12.27 -10.38 19.49
N SER A 74 -11.80 -10.52 20.73
CA SER A 74 -12.46 -10.00 21.93
C SER A 74 -12.75 -8.50 21.83
N LYS A 75 -13.96 -8.10 22.27
CA LYS A 75 -14.37 -6.68 22.31
C LYS A 75 -13.85 -5.93 23.53
N ASP A 76 -13.23 -6.65 24.47
CA ASP A 76 -12.57 -6.07 25.63
C ASP A 76 -11.16 -5.55 25.30
N THR A 77 -10.56 -6.00 24.19
CA THR A 77 -9.26 -5.55 23.70
C THR A 77 -9.20 -4.03 23.50
N GLN A 78 -8.05 -3.43 23.83
CA GLN A 78 -7.77 -2.03 23.54
C GLN A 78 -7.27 -1.85 22.11
N VAL A 79 -8.01 -1.10 21.29
CA VAL A 79 -7.65 -0.84 19.90
C VAL A 79 -6.73 0.39 19.83
N LEU A 80 -5.52 0.19 19.28
CA LEU A 80 -4.57 1.26 19.01
C LEU A 80 -4.94 1.94 17.68
N LEU A 81 -5.34 3.21 17.73
CA LEU A 81 -5.77 3.95 16.55
C LEU A 81 -4.62 4.83 16.02
N PRO A 82 -4.21 4.65 14.75
CA PRO A 82 -3.34 5.62 14.07
C PRO A 82 -4.00 7.00 13.98
N ASP A 83 -3.18 8.04 13.94
CA ASP A 83 -3.59 9.45 13.82
C ASP A 83 -3.97 9.79 12.37
N TYR A 84 -5.10 9.24 11.91
CA TYR A 84 -5.64 9.48 10.57
C TYR A 84 -6.52 10.75 10.50
N PRO A 85 -6.53 11.42 9.33
CA PRO A 85 -7.25 12.68 9.16
C PRO A 85 -8.78 12.50 9.25
N LEU A 86 -9.27 11.30 8.95
CA LEU A 86 -10.67 10.91 9.06
C LEU A 86 -10.79 9.75 10.04
N ASP A 87 -11.85 9.74 10.83
CA ASP A 87 -12.18 8.70 11.83
C ASP A 87 -12.77 7.42 11.21
N LEU A 88 -12.50 7.16 9.91
CA LEU A 88 -13.06 6.01 9.17
C LEU A 88 -12.77 4.68 9.87
N MET A 89 -11.52 4.49 10.29
CA MET A 89 -11.10 3.26 10.97
C MET A 89 -11.81 3.07 12.31
N GLU A 90 -11.95 4.14 13.11
CA GLU A 90 -12.69 4.07 14.38
C GLU A 90 -14.17 3.76 14.16
N ARG A 91 -14.80 4.37 13.13
CA ARG A 91 -16.19 4.08 12.76
C ARG A 91 -16.38 2.60 12.39
N GLU A 92 -15.48 2.02 11.61
CA GLU A 92 -15.53 0.60 11.27
C GLU A 92 -15.35 -0.29 12.49
N TYR A 93 -14.38 -0.01 13.37
CA TYR A 93 -14.24 -0.76 14.61
C TYR A 93 -15.48 -0.67 15.51
N ARG A 94 -16.09 0.51 15.65
CA ARG A 94 -17.34 0.69 16.40
C ARG A 94 -18.49 -0.11 15.79
N ARG A 95 -18.59 -0.16 14.45
CA ARG A 95 -19.57 -0.99 13.74
C ARG A 95 -19.39 -2.48 14.05
N LEU A 96 -18.14 -2.94 14.21
CA LEU A 96 -17.80 -4.31 14.62
C LEU A 96 -17.92 -4.55 16.14
N GLY A 97 -18.32 -3.54 16.93
CA GLY A 97 -18.60 -3.66 18.37
C GLY A 97 -17.42 -3.36 19.30
N PHE A 98 -16.29 -2.88 18.80
CA PHE A 98 -15.18 -2.43 19.65
C PHE A 98 -15.52 -1.07 20.31
N THR A 99 -15.10 -0.90 21.56
CA THR A 99 -15.43 0.29 22.36
C THR A 99 -14.26 0.90 23.13
N ASN A 100 -13.15 0.17 23.27
CA ASN A 100 -11.97 0.59 24.00
C ASN A 100 -10.89 1.03 23.00
N PHE A 101 -10.64 2.34 22.93
CA PHE A 101 -9.72 2.94 21.96
C PHE A 101 -8.60 3.69 22.65
N VAL A 102 -7.39 3.56 22.11
CA VAL A 102 -6.20 4.36 22.45
C VAL A 102 -5.84 5.19 21.23
N HIS A 103 -6.17 6.48 21.28
CA HIS A 103 -5.77 7.44 20.26
C HIS A 103 -4.28 7.75 20.38
N THR A 104 -3.56 7.60 19.27
CA THR A 104 -2.14 7.95 19.17
C THR A 104 -1.97 9.29 18.45
N GLU A 105 -0.77 9.87 18.57
CA GLU A 105 -0.37 11.04 17.79
C GLU A 105 0.74 10.61 16.82
N ASN A 106 0.67 11.08 15.56
CA ASN A 106 1.62 10.70 14.53
C ASN A 106 3.07 10.89 15.00
N ASN A 107 3.92 9.87 14.81
CA ASN A 107 5.36 9.92 15.10
C ASN A 107 5.70 10.28 16.55
N THR A 108 4.75 10.12 17.48
CA THR A 108 4.94 10.48 18.89
C THR A 108 4.96 9.23 19.76
N PRO A 109 6.09 8.94 20.44
CA PRO A 109 6.16 7.79 21.34
C PRO A 109 5.26 7.99 22.57
N MET A 110 4.52 6.96 22.94
CA MET A 110 3.72 6.94 24.17
C MET A 110 3.91 5.63 24.94
N THR A 111 3.61 5.65 26.24
CA THR A 111 3.63 4.46 27.09
C THR A 111 2.20 4.14 27.51
N LEU A 112 1.76 2.93 27.15
CA LEU A 112 0.44 2.40 27.50
C LEU A 112 0.35 2.09 29.00
N GLU A 113 -0.86 1.91 29.52
CA GLU A 113 -1.08 1.64 30.95
C GLU A 113 -0.36 0.38 31.43
N SER A 114 -0.18 -0.62 30.57
CA SER A 114 0.57 -1.84 30.89
C SER A 114 2.09 -1.62 31.04
N GLY A 115 2.61 -0.45 30.64
CA GLY A 115 4.03 -0.13 30.59
C GLY A 115 4.68 -0.36 29.21
N LEU A 116 3.95 -0.92 28.25
CA LEU A 116 4.42 -1.08 26.87
C LEU A 116 4.61 0.29 26.21
N ARG A 117 5.78 0.55 25.63
CA ARG A 117 6.03 1.79 24.89
C ARG A 117 5.82 1.53 23.40
N ILE A 118 5.02 2.37 22.75
CA ILE A 118 4.69 2.29 21.33
C ILE A 118 4.92 3.62 20.62
N MET A 119 4.99 3.59 19.29
CA MET A 119 4.86 4.76 18.42
C MET A 119 4.23 4.30 17.11
N ILE A 120 3.30 5.08 16.56
CA ILE A 120 2.66 4.79 15.27
C ILE A 120 3.02 5.92 14.29
N PRO A 121 3.93 5.67 13.33
CA PRO A 121 4.11 6.53 12.16
C PRO A 121 2.89 6.40 11.24
N ALA A 122 2.07 7.45 11.16
CA ALA A 122 0.90 7.52 10.30
C ALA A 122 1.20 8.33 9.03
N LEU A 123 0.81 7.77 7.90
CA LEU A 123 0.83 8.37 6.58
C LEU A 123 -0.58 8.77 6.20
N THR A 124 -0.76 9.99 5.71
CA THR A 124 -2.07 10.61 5.56
C THR A 124 -2.31 11.14 4.15
N ALA A 125 -1.49 10.82 3.16
CA ALA A 125 -1.79 11.25 1.80
C ALA A 125 -3.05 10.49 1.29
N PRO A 126 -3.90 11.12 0.46
CA PRO A 126 -5.05 10.45 -0.16
C PRO A 126 -4.69 9.16 -0.91
N THR A 127 -3.43 9.06 -1.34
CA THR A 127 -2.88 7.95 -2.09
C THR A 127 -2.35 6.81 -1.25
N ASP A 128 -2.12 7.01 0.05
CA ASP A 128 -1.74 5.94 0.98
C ASP A 128 -2.91 4.95 1.14
N GLY A 129 -2.74 3.83 1.88
CA GLY A 129 -3.84 2.87 2.22
C GLY A 129 -5.12 3.63 2.63
N PRO A 130 -6.35 3.12 2.54
CA PRO A 130 -7.60 3.90 2.37
C PRO A 130 -7.70 5.23 3.16
N LEU A 131 -7.13 6.31 2.61
CA LEU A 131 -6.93 7.63 3.26
C LEU A 131 -6.14 7.60 4.59
N GLY A 132 -5.11 6.76 4.67
CA GLY A 132 -4.33 6.41 5.85
C GLY A 132 -3.53 5.10 5.70
N ASP A 133 -2.23 5.12 5.97
CA ASP A 133 -1.39 3.91 6.14
C ASP A 133 -0.45 4.09 7.34
N SER A 134 -0.01 3.02 8.01
CA SER A 134 0.80 3.16 9.22
C SER A 134 1.67 1.95 9.55
N GLY A 135 2.73 2.20 10.32
CA GLY A 135 3.54 1.16 10.95
C GLY A 135 3.42 1.21 12.47
N LEU A 136 3.90 0.17 13.15
CA LEU A 136 3.91 0.07 14.60
C LEU A 136 5.33 -0.16 15.14
N CYS A 137 5.82 0.78 15.92
CA CYS A 137 7.01 0.58 16.73
C CYS A 137 6.61 0.08 18.12
N ILE A 138 7.29 -0.96 18.61
CA ILE A 138 7.08 -1.52 19.95
C ILE A 138 8.41 -1.57 20.69
N ASP A 139 8.43 -1.13 21.94
CA ASP A 139 9.56 -1.23 22.87
C ASP A 139 9.04 -1.86 24.18
N ASP A 140 9.39 -3.13 24.41
CA ASP A 140 9.08 -3.81 25.68
C ASP A 140 10.13 -3.52 26.76
N GLY A 141 11.07 -2.61 26.50
CA GLY A 141 12.17 -2.19 27.37
C GLY A 141 13.29 -3.23 27.51
N GLU A 142 13.21 -4.35 26.81
CA GLU A 142 14.34 -5.24 26.53
C GLU A 142 14.62 -5.29 25.03
N THR A 143 13.59 -5.44 24.21
CA THR A 143 13.65 -5.54 22.75
C THR A 143 12.73 -4.53 22.08
N ARG A 144 13.11 -4.11 20.88
CA ARG A 144 12.41 -3.12 20.06
C ARG A 144 12.19 -3.67 18.67
N ILE A 145 10.98 -3.52 18.16
CA ILE A 145 10.65 -3.88 16.79
C ILE A 145 10.01 -2.71 16.06
N PHE A 146 10.21 -2.69 14.75
CA PHE A 146 9.39 -1.90 13.85
C PHE A 146 8.63 -2.85 12.94
N ASP A 147 7.32 -2.95 13.14
CA ASP A 147 6.42 -3.53 12.17
C ASP A 147 6.03 -2.43 11.18
N GLN A 148 6.82 -2.31 10.11
CA GLN A 148 6.55 -1.34 9.06
C GLN A 148 5.31 -1.74 8.27
N ASN A 149 5.01 -3.04 8.20
CA ASN A 149 4.04 -3.59 7.29
C ASN A 149 4.29 -3.06 5.85
N ASP A 150 3.27 -2.54 5.14
CA ASP A 150 3.35 -1.99 3.79
C ASP A 150 3.42 -0.45 3.76
N SER A 151 3.40 0.17 4.94
CA SER A 151 3.60 1.60 5.09
C SER A 151 4.95 2.06 4.53
N ARG A 152 4.96 3.31 4.06
CA ARG A 152 6.12 3.94 3.40
C ARG A 152 6.54 5.21 4.14
N PRO A 153 7.03 5.10 5.39
CA PRO A 153 7.40 6.24 6.22
C PRO A 153 8.42 7.12 5.49
N ILE A 154 8.11 8.41 5.39
CA ILE A 154 8.99 9.43 4.78
C ILE A 154 9.79 10.21 5.83
N GLU A 155 9.31 10.25 7.07
CA GLU A 155 9.95 10.89 8.22
C GLU A 155 10.67 9.85 9.08
N PHE A 156 12.00 9.88 9.06
CA PHE A 156 12.80 8.88 9.78
C PHE A 156 13.39 9.39 11.08
N GLU A 157 13.47 10.71 11.30
CA GLU A 157 13.99 11.24 12.56
C GLU A 157 13.22 10.69 13.79
N PRO A 158 11.88 10.56 13.77
CA PRO A 158 11.16 9.90 14.85
C PRO A 158 11.53 8.42 15.02
N LEU A 159 11.67 7.68 13.92
CA LEU A 159 12.08 6.27 13.90
C LEU A 159 13.50 6.08 14.47
N GLU A 160 14.43 6.93 14.05
CA GLU A 160 15.83 6.97 14.53
C GLU A 160 15.88 7.26 16.04
N LYS A 161 15.02 8.16 16.54
CA LYS A 161 14.90 8.47 17.97
C LYS A 161 14.23 7.37 18.79
N PHE A 162 13.30 6.62 18.20
CA PHE A 162 12.64 5.50 18.88
C PHE A 162 13.55 4.26 18.97
N GLY A 163 14.32 4.01 17.92
CA GLY A 163 15.27 2.90 17.80
C GLY A 163 16.49 3.00 18.73
N PRO A 164 17.56 2.23 18.47
CA PRO A 164 17.69 1.24 17.40
C PRO A 164 16.69 0.07 17.55
N PHE A 165 16.35 -0.58 16.44
CA PHE A 165 15.43 -1.71 16.39
C PHE A 165 16.18 -3.04 16.34
N ASP A 166 15.71 -4.04 17.08
CA ASP A 166 16.25 -5.38 17.06
C ASP A 166 15.64 -6.21 15.92
N ALA A 167 14.36 -5.97 15.56
CA ALA A 167 13.73 -6.56 14.37
C ALA A 167 12.91 -5.56 13.53
N HIS A 168 12.82 -5.81 12.23
CA HIS A 168 12.05 -5.05 11.25
C HIS A 168 11.22 -6.00 10.40
N LEU A 169 9.89 -5.81 10.43
CA LEU A 169 8.91 -6.57 9.68
C LEU A 169 8.39 -5.67 8.56
N LEU A 170 8.52 -6.07 7.29
CA LEU A 170 8.22 -5.19 6.16
C LEU A 170 7.73 -5.90 4.91
N GLN A 171 6.93 -5.16 4.13
CA GLN A 171 6.50 -5.55 2.80
C GLN A 171 7.66 -5.55 1.79
N PHE A 172 7.74 -6.63 1.03
CA PHE A 172 8.64 -6.79 -0.12
C PHE A 172 7.91 -7.10 -1.42
N SER A 173 6.69 -7.65 -1.32
CA SER A 173 5.81 -8.01 -2.43
C SER A 173 4.54 -7.15 -2.34
N GLY A 174 4.42 -6.15 -3.21
CA GLY A 174 3.43 -5.08 -3.03
C GLY A 174 2.02 -5.42 -3.47
N ALA A 175 1.05 -4.83 -2.78
CA ALA A 175 -0.36 -4.82 -3.17
C ALA A 175 -0.59 -3.94 -4.43
N ILE A 176 -0.42 -4.53 -5.63
CA ILE A 176 -0.60 -3.80 -6.88
C ILE A 176 -0.96 -4.73 -8.06
N TRP A 177 -1.81 -4.25 -8.98
CA TRP A 177 -2.21 -4.98 -10.18
C TRP A 177 -1.36 -4.70 -11.44
N TYR A 178 -0.54 -3.64 -11.43
CA TYR A 178 0.26 -3.24 -12.60
C TYR A 178 1.56 -4.05 -12.71
N PRO A 179 1.90 -4.63 -13.88
CA PRO A 179 1.22 -4.51 -15.19
C PRO A 179 0.26 -5.66 -15.50
N MET A 180 -0.02 -6.55 -14.55
CA MET A 180 -0.72 -7.83 -14.75
C MET A 180 -2.08 -7.68 -15.44
N VAL A 181 -2.91 -6.74 -14.98
CA VAL A 181 -4.26 -6.49 -15.53
C VAL A 181 -4.26 -5.63 -16.80
N TYR A 182 -3.12 -5.06 -17.19
CA TYR A 182 -3.07 -4.16 -18.34
C TYR A 182 -3.02 -4.95 -19.65
N GLU A 183 -3.83 -4.54 -20.62
CA GLU A 183 -3.82 -5.09 -21.98
C GLU A 183 -2.63 -4.53 -22.76
N LEU A 184 -1.49 -5.21 -22.66
CA LEU A 184 -0.22 -4.86 -23.28
C LEU A 184 0.32 -6.06 -24.08
N PRO A 185 1.13 -5.83 -25.14
CA PRO A 185 1.88 -6.91 -25.77
C PRO A 185 2.76 -7.64 -24.73
N ASP A 186 2.84 -8.97 -24.81
CA ASP A 186 3.54 -9.81 -23.83
C ASP A 186 4.97 -9.34 -23.55
N LYS A 187 5.72 -8.96 -24.59
CA LYS A 187 7.08 -8.44 -24.44
C LYS A 187 7.14 -7.19 -23.56
N ALA A 188 6.16 -6.29 -23.71
CA ALA A 188 6.08 -5.07 -22.91
C ALA A 188 5.64 -5.40 -21.47
N LYS A 189 4.62 -6.26 -21.31
CA LYS A 189 4.17 -6.72 -19.98
C LYS A 189 5.30 -7.38 -19.20
N ASN A 190 6.08 -8.26 -19.84
CA ASN A 190 7.23 -8.93 -19.21
C ASN A 190 8.33 -7.94 -18.82
N ALA A 191 8.67 -6.98 -19.69
CA ALA A 191 9.68 -5.97 -19.37
C ALA A 191 9.27 -5.08 -18.18
N LEU A 192 8.00 -4.64 -18.17
CA LEU A 192 7.44 -3.86 -17.08
C LEU A 192 7.34 -4.67 -15.78
N GLY A 193 6.98 -5.94 -15.87
CA GLY A 193 6.95 -6.87 -14.74
C GLY A 193 8.32 -7.04 -14.09
N LYS A 194 9.36 -7.27 -14.92
CA LYS A 194 10.77 -7.33 -14.46
C LYS A 194 11.20 -6.07 -13.74
N GLN A 195 10.94 -4.92 -14.36
CA GLN A 195 11.25 -3.62 -13.76
C GLN A 195 10.49 -3.43 -12.44
N LYS A 196 9.22 -3.81 -12.39
CA LYS A 196 8.38 -3.66 -11.20
C LYS A 196 8.85 -4.57 -10.06
N ARG A 197 9.14 -5.84 -10.33
CA ARG A 197 9.70 -6.79 -9.34
C ARG A 197 11.02 -6.25 -8.76
N ALA A 198 11.96 -5.87 -9.63
CA ALA A 198 13.25 -5.31 -9.21
C ALA A 198 13.09 -4.04 -8.35
N ASN A 199 12.21 -3.13 -8.75
CA ASN A 199 11.96 -1.89 -8.00
C ASN A 199 11.37 -2.16 -6.61
N GLN A 200 10.49 -3.16 -6.47
CA GLN A 200 9.89 -3.52 -5.18
C GLN A 200 10.92 -4.12 -4.22
N LEU A 201 11.74 -5.07 -4.68
CA LEU A 201 12.83 -5.66 -3.87
C LEU A 201 13.87 -4.60 -3.47
N ALA A 202 14.28 -3.75 -4.42
CA ALA A 202 15.23 -2.67 -4.14
C ALA A 202 14.68 -1.64 -3.15
N ARG A 203 13.37 -1.34 -3.20
CA ARG A 203 12.70 -0.46 -2.24
C ARG A 203 12.69 -1.07 -0.84
N ALA A 204 12.31 -2.34 -0.71
CA ALA A 204 12.32 -3.03 0.59
C ALA A 204 13.73 -3.08 1.18
N LEU A 205 14.75 -3.39 0.38
CA LEU A 205 16.15 -3.35 0.81
C LEU A 205 16.61 -1.95 1.27
N ARG A 206 16.14 -0.88 0.63
CA ARG A 206 16.42 0.50 1.09
C ARG A 206 15.85 0.75 2.49
N TYR A 207 14.60 0.36 2.75
CA TYR A 207 14.03 0.45 4.09
C TYR A 207 14.80 -0.38 5.11
N VAL A 208 15.16 -1.62 4.77
CA VAL A 208 16.02 -2.47 5.62
C VAL A 208 17.31 -1.75 6.02
N LYS A 209 18.03 -1.18 5.04
CA LYS A 209 19.29 -0.45 5.30
C LYS A 209 19.09 0.82 6.10
N GLN A 210 17.98 1.53 5.86
CA GLN A 210 17.71 2.81 6.49
C GLN A 210 17.24 2.69 7.93
N ILE A 211 16.38 1.70 8.22
CA ILE A 211 15.95 1.38 9.59
C ILE A 211 17.09 0.74 10.38
N GLY A 212 17.93 -0.06 9.71
CA GLY A 212 19.14 -0.62 10.31
C GLY A 212 18.88 -1.64 11.42
N ALA A 213 17.75 -2.36 11.38
CA ALA A 213 17.43 -3.38 12.37
C ALA A 213 18.31 -4.63 12.26
N THR A 214 18.51 -5.33 13.38
CA THR A 214 19.35 -6.53 13.44
C THR A 214 18.69 -7.79 12.87
N HIS A 215 17.37 -7.85 12.72
CA HIS A 215 16.69 -9.02 12.20
C HIS A 215 15.58 -8.59 11.26
N ILE A 216 15.50 -9.20 10.07
CA ILE A 216 14.54 -8.82 9.04
C ILE A 216 13.53 -9.94 8.84
N VAL A 217 12.25 -9.63 8.95
CA VAL A 217 11.16 -10.58 8.69
C VAL A 217 10.38 -10.05 7.48
N PRO A 218 10.48 -10.71 6.31
CA PRO A 218 9.62 -10.39 5.17
C PRO A 218 8.16 -10.68 5.51
N SER A 219 7.27 -9.71 5.29
CA SER A 219 5.83 -9.82 5.56
C SER A 219 5.00 -9.16 4.45
N ALA A 220 3.68 -9.15 4.62
CA ALA A 220 2.72 -8.37 3.82
C ALA A 220 2.76 -8.66 2.31
N GLY A 221 2.92 -9.93 1.95
CA GLY A 221 2.76 -10.42 0.59
C GLY A 221 3.66 -11.63 0.27
N PRO A 222 3.42 -12.27 -0.88
CA PRO A 222 2.27 -12.08 -1.76
C PRO A 222 1.03 -12.81 -1.18
N PRO A 223 -0.20 -12.47 -1.63
CA PRO A 223 -1.35 -13.37 -1.46
C PRO A 223 -1.24 -14.58 -2.41
N MET A 224 -2.07 -15.60 -2.20
CA MET A 224 -2.33 -16.62 -3.23
C MET A 224 -3.64 -16.32 -3.97
N PHE A 225 -3.60 -16.50 -5.29
CA PHE A 225 -4.76 -16.38 -6.17
C PHE A 225 -5.27 -17.78 -6.51
N LEU A 226 -6.39 -18.21 -5.92
CA LEU A 226 -6.87 -19.59 -6.10
C LEU A 226 -8.05 -19.73 -7.07
N ASP A 227 -8.75 -18.66 -7.41
CA ASP A 227 -9.77 -18.69 -8.45
C ASP A 227 -9.14 -19.03 -9.82
N ASP A 228 -9.79 -19.89 -10.61
CA ASP A 228 -9.28 -20.34 -11.91
C ASP A 228 -8.98 -19.17 -12.87
N ASP A 229 -9.76 -18.08 -12.80
CA ASP A 229 -9.56 -16.88 -13.63
C ASP A 229 -8.27 -16.12 -13.27
N LEU A 230 -7.77 -16.29 -12.04
CA LEU A 230 -6.66 -15.54 -11.47
C LEU A 230 -5.44 -16.40 -11.13
N PHE A 231 -5.56 -17.73 -11.21
CA PHE A 231 -4.52 -18.68 -10.80
C PHE A 231 -3.17 -18.45 -11.50
N HIS A 232 -3.21 -17.91 -12.71
CA HIS A 232 -2.05 -17.54 -13.52
C HIS A 232 -1.23 -16.36 -12.94
N LEU A 233 -1.75 -15.62 -11.97
CA LEU A 233 -1.05 -14.50 -11.32
C LEU A 233 0.00 -14.97 -10.31
N ASN A 234 -0.12 -16.20 -9.78
CA ASN A 234 0.86 -16.71 -8.82
C ASN A 234 2.24 -16.90 -9.45
N ASP A 235 3.29 -16.55 -8.72
CA ASP A 235 4.68 -16.80 -9.13
C ASP A 235 5.09 -18.23 -8.79
N PHE A 236 4.89 -19.18 -9.72
CA PHE A 236 5.19 -20.59 -9.47
C PHE A 236 6.67 -20.93 -9.51
N ASP A 237 7.41 -20.28 -10.41
CA ASP A 237 8.75 -20.71 -10.84
C ASP A 237 9.81 -19.61 -10.63
N ASN A 238 9.52 -18.62 -9.76
CA ASN A 238 10.34 -17.42 -9.55
C ASN A 238 10.60 -16.65 -10.86
N ASP A 239 9.56 -16.48 -11.68
CA ASP A 239 9.65 -15.74 -12.93
C ASP A 239 9.98 -14.27 -12.63
N GLU A 240 11.12 -13.80 -13.15
CA GLU A 240 11.57 -12.41 -12.97
C GLU A 240 10.53 -11.38 -13.41
N SER A 241 9.62 -11.74 -14.33
CA SER A 241 8.55 -10.87 -14.82
C SER A 241 7.28 -10.90 -13.97
N ASN A 242 7.13 -11.86 -13.05
CA ASN A 242 6.03 -11.86 -12.10
C ASN A 242 6.31 -10.85 -10.96
N ILE A 243 5.32 -10.03 -10.62
CA ILE A 243 5.45 -8.96 -9.65
C ILE A 243 5.19 -9.39 -8.20
N PHE A 244 4.82 -10.65 -7.98
CA PHE A 244 4.45 -11.25 -6.69
C PHE A 244 5.49 -12.28 -6.21
N PRO A 245 6.77 -11.89 -5.99
CA PRO A 245 7.75 -12.78 -5.38
C PRO A 245 7.29 -13.21 -3.98
N ASP A 246 7.73 -14.39 -3.53
CA ASP A 246 7.54 -14.87 -2.15
C ASP A 246 8.70 -14.50 -1.21
N GLN A 247 8.55 -14.82 0.08
CA GLN A 247 9.47 -14.49 1.15
C GLN A 247 10.89 -15.05 0.90
N THR A 248 11.01 -16.24 0.31
CA THR A 248 12.31 -16.87 0.04
C THR A 248 13.12 -16.08 -0.98
N VAL A 249 12.45 -15.53 -2.01
CA VAL A 249 13.08 -14.67 -3.02
C VAL A 249 13.68 -13.42 -2.38
N PHE A 250 12.95 -12.76 -1.47
CA PHE A 250 13.47 -11.57 -0.82
C PHE A 250 14.58 -11.89 0.19
N ILE A 251 14.50 -13.00 0.91
CA ILE A 251 15.58 -13.45 1.80
C ILE A 251 16.87 -13.70 1.01
N ASP A 252 16.78 -14.35 -0.15
CA ASP A 252 17.96 -14.57 -0.99
C ASP A 252 18.48 -13.25 -1.57
N TYR A 253 17.58 -12.33 -1.95
CA TYR A 253 17.96 -10.97 -2.35
C TYR A 253 18.68 -10.20 -1.22
N LEU A 254 18.28 -10.37 0.05
CA LEU A 254 18.99 -9.79 1.19
C LEU A 254 20.42 -10.34 1.32
N LYS A 255 20.60 -11.67 1.21
CA LYS A 255 21.91 -12.32 1.27
C LYS A 255 22.85 -11.85 0.16
N GLU A 256 22.33 -11.73 -1.07
CA GLU A 256 23.08 -11.17 -2.21
C GLU A 256 23.61 -9.75 -1.94
N HIS A 257 22.95 -9.02 -1.04
CA HIS A 257 23.33 -7.66 -0.63
C HIS A 257 24.02 -7.61 0.74
N GLY A 258 24.51 -8.75 1.25
CA GLY A 258 25.32 -8.85 2.47
C GLY A 258 24.52 -8.84 3.77
N ILE A 259 23.22 -9.14 3.72
CA ILE A 259 22.30 -9.16 4.87
C ILE A 259 21.88 -10.62 5.12
N GLU A 260 22.52 -11.26 6.10
CA GLU A 260 22.37 -12.70 6.41
C GLU A 260 21.27 -13.01 7.45
N ASN A 261 20.75 -11.98 8.10
CA ASN A 261 19.83 -12.00 9.24
C ASN A 261 18.34 -11.86 8.81
N GLY A 262 18.01 -12.36 7.63
CA GLY A 262 16.63 -12.50 7.13
C GLY A 262 15.99 -13.80 7.62
N HIS A 263 14.75 -13.73 8.12
CA HIS A 263 14.04 -14.84 8.76
C HIS A 263 12.75 -15.17 8.02
N LEU A 264 12.62 -16.43 7.61
CA LEU A 264 11.37 -16.94 7.06
C LEU A 264 10.37 -17.19 8.19
N MET A 265 9.19 -16.59 8.12
CA MET A 265 8.09 -16.88 9.04
C MET A 265 6.83 -17.24 8.24
N ILE A 266 6.41 -18.49 8.33
CA ILE A 266 5.11 -18.97 7.82
C ILE A 266 4.06 -18.84 8.92
N PRO A 267 2.74 -18.93 8.63
CA PRO A 267 1.72 -18.95 9.67
C PRO A 267 2.03 -19.99 10.75
N GLY A 268 2.06 -19.54 12.00
CA GLY A 268 2.38 -20.33 13.19
C GLY A 268 3.88 -20.39 13.52
N SER A 269 4.77 -19.87 12.67
CA SER A 269 6.17 -19.68 13.03
C SER A 269 6.28 -18.76 14.25
N GLU A 270 7.15 -19.13 15.19
CA GLU A 270 7.46 -18.34 16.38
C GLU A 270 8.90 -17.86 16.35
N ALA A 271 9.10 -16.55 16.39
CA ALA A 271 10.39 -15.92 16.62
C ALA A 271 10.52 -15.53 18.09
N THR A 272 11.55 -16.04 18.76
CA THR A 272 11.97 -15.56 20.09
C THR A 272 13.10 -14.54 19.91
N LEU A 273 12.81 -13.28 20.24
CA LEU A 273 13.69 -12.14 20.08
C LEU A 273 14.26 -11.69 21.43
N THR A 274 15.59 -11.60 21.51
CA THR A 274 16.38 -10.99 22.59
C THR A 274 17.28 -9.89 22.00
N LYS A 275 18.04 -9.19 22.85
CA LYS A 275 19.03 -8.20 22.39
C LYS A 275 20.16 -8.80 21.55
N GLU A 276 20.47 -10.07 21.77
CA GLU A 276 21.62 -10.75 21.17
C GLU A 276 21.23 -11.67 20.02
N SER A 277 19.96 -12.08 19.93
CA SER A 277 19.57 -13.14 19.00
C SER A 277 18.08 -13.12 18.64
N CYS A 278 17.78 -13.68 17.47
CA CYS A 278 16.44 -14.06 17.06
C CYS A 278 16.48 -15.52 16.61
N THR A 279 15.70 -16.37 17.28
CA THR A 279 15.56 -17.80 16.92
C THR A 279 14.15 -18.04 16.43
N VAL A 280 14.01 -18.66 15.25
CA VAL A 280 12.71 -19.02 14.67
C VAL A 280 12.46 -20.51 14.81
N SER A 281 11.24 -20.87 15.22
CA SER A 281 10.73 -22.25 15.23
C SER A 281 9.48 -22.33 14.35
N HIS A 282 9.39 -23.37 13.53
CA HIS A 282 8.25 -23.61 12.65
C HIS A 282 7.26 -24.60 13.28
N PRO A 283 5.95 -24.47 13.01
CA PRO A 283 4.93 -25.40 13.52
C PRO A 283 4.91 -26.74 12.76
N LYS A 284 5.69 -26.85 11.68
CA LYS A 284 5.82 -28.04 10.82
C LYS A 284 7.32 -28.36 10.63
N PRO A 285 7.67 -29.63 10.30
CA PRO A 285 9.04 -30.00 9.97
C PRO A 285 9.62 -29.19 8.80
N ASP A 286 10.93 -28.94 8.80
CA ASP A 286 11.61 -28.11 7.78
C ASP A 286 11.34 -28.55 6.33
N GLU A 287 11.19 -29.86 6.09
CA GLU A 287 10.87 -30.40 4.76
C GLU A 287 9.47 -29.96 4.28
N GLU A 288 8.49 -29.95 5.18
CA GLU A 288 7.13 -29.48 4.86
C GLU A 288 7.08 -27.97 4.66
N VAL A 289 7.86 -27.21 5.46
CA VAL A 289 8.01 -25.76 5.28
C VAL A 289 8.64 -25.46 3.92
N ALA A 290 9.73 -26.17 3.57
CA ALA A 290 10.40 -26.01 2.29
C ALA A 290 9.48 -26.32 1.11
N ARG A 291 8.64 -27.37 1.20
CA ARG A 291 7.70 -27.79 0.16
C ARG A 291 6.75 -26.66 -0.29
N ILE A 292 6.35 -25.78 0.62
CA ILE A 292 5.48 -24.61 0.31
C ILE A 292 6.10 -23.74 -0.79
N PHE A 293 7.43 -23.61 -0.80
CA PHE A 293 8.16 -22.71 -1.70
C PHE A 293 8.83 -23.46 -2.86
N THR A 294 9.29 -24.71 -2.63
CA THR A 294 9.99 -25.51 -3.65
C THR A 294 9.06 -26.31 -4.56
N ASP A 295 7.87 -26.69 -4.06
CA ASP A 295 6.79 -27.33 -4.83
C ASP A 295 5.50 -26.50 -4.74
N LYS A 296 5.66 -25.19 -4.93
CA LYS A 296 4.59 -24.20 -4.77
C LYS A 296 3.38 -24.49 -5.64
N ARG A 297 3.59 -24.99 -6.86
CA ARG A 297 2.48 -25.35 -7.77
C ARG A 297 1.58 -26.43 -7.17
N ALA A 298 2.15 -27.54 -6.70
CA ALA A 298 1.36 -28.60 -6.08
C ALA A 298 0.65 -28.10 -4.81
N TYR A 299 1.35 -27.31 -3.98
CA TYR A 299 0.76 -26.70 -2.79
C TYR A 299 -0.45 -25.81 -3.11
N LEU A 300 -0.36 -24.95 -4.12
CA LEU A 300 -1.46 -24.07 -4.52
C LEU A 300 -2.59 -24.83 -5.23
N GLU A 301 -2.30 -25.90 -5.99
CA GLU A 301 -3.31 -26.77 -6.58
C GLU A 301 -4.11 -27.54 -5.51
N GLU A 302 -3.44 -28.05 -4.47
CA GLU A 302 -4.09 -28.65 -3.29
C GLU A 302 -5.04 -27.65 -2.63
N LEU A 303 -4.57 -26.43 -2.36
CA LEU A 303 -5.38 -25.39 -1.72
C LEU A 303 -6.48 -24.86 -2.61
N ARG A 304 -6.29 -24.80 -3.93
CA ARG A 304 -7.35 -24.41 -4.86
C ARG A 304 -8.58 -25.29 -4.69
N GLU A 305 -8.41 -26.60 -4.59
CA GLU A 305 -9.54 -27.52 -4.39
C GLU A 305 -10.18 -27.36 -2.99
N VAL A 306 -9.38 -27.04 -1.97
CA VAL A 306 -9.86 -26.77 -0.60
C VAL A 306 -10.72 -25.50 -0.54
N PHE A 307 -10.29 -24.41 -1.21
CA PHE A 307 -10.99 -23.12 -1.20
C PHE A 307 -12.08 -23.00 -2.28
N ARG A 308 -12.12 -23.90 -3.28
CA ARG A 308 -13.11 -23.87 -4.37
C ARG A 308 -14.55 -23.69 -3.88
N PRO A 309 -15.05 -24.41 -2.85
CA PRO A 309 -16.43 -24.21 -2.39
C PRO A 309 -16.70 -22.80 -1.84
N GLU A 310 -15.74 -22.19 -1.15
CA GLU A 310 -15.87 -20.83 -0.59
C GLU A 310 -15.81 -19.77 -1.69
N ILE A 311 -14.93 -19.94 -2.68
CA ILE A 311 -14.82 -19.05 -3.84
C ILE A 311 -16.12 -19.08 -4.67
N GLU A 312 -16.66 -20.28 -4.95
CA GLU A 312 -17.91 -20.41 -5.69
C GLU A 312 -19.11 -19.87 -4.88
N ALA A 313 -19.11 -20.04 -3.56
CA ALA A 313 -20.13 -19.45 -2.69
C ALA A 313 -20.08 -17.91 -2.73
N GLU A 314 -18.90 -17.31 -2.66
CA GLU A 314 -18.70 -15.86 -2.80
C GLU A 314 -19.21 -15.37 -4.17
N LYS A 315 -18.78 -16.01 -5.27
CA LYS A 315 -19.19 -15.64 -6.64
C LYS A 315 -20.69 -15.71 -6.83
N ALA A 316 -21.36 -16.67 -6.20
CA ALA A 316 -22.81 -16.81 -6.24
C ALA A 316 -23.55 -15.67 -5.52
N THR A 317 -22.88 -14.89 -4.67
CA THR A 317 -23.47 -13.70 -4.02
C THR A 317 -23.38 -12.44 -4.87
N TRP A 318 -22.60 -12.43 -5.95
CA TRP A 318 -22.43 -11.22 -6.75
C TRP A 318 -23.75 -10.84 -7.43
N PRO A 319 -24.21 -9.58 -7.27
CA PRO A 319 -25.48 -9.13 -7.81
C PRO A 319 -25.44 -9.12 -9.34
N ARG A 320 -26.58 -9.44 -9.96
CA ARG A 320 -26.70 -9.55 -11.43
C ARG A 320 -28.04 -8.97 -11.88
N GLY A 321 -28.00 -7.79 -12.52
CA GLY A 321 -29.19 -7.10 -13.00
C GLY A 321 -30.12 -6.61 -11.89
N GLU A 322 -29.56 -6.34 -10.71
CA GLU A 322 -30.29 -5.81 -9.55
C GLU A 322 -30.38 -4.28 -9.59
N VAL A 323 -29.47 -3.62 -10.31
CA VAL A 323 -29.46 -2.16 -10.50
C VAL A 323 -29.14 -1.78 -11.95
N GLU A 324 -29.79 -0.73 -12.46
CA GLU A 324 -29.38 -0.12 -13.72
C GLU A 324 -28.11 0.70 -13.50
N VAL A 325 -26.97 0.21 -14.00
CA VAL A 325 -25.63 0.74 -13.67
C VAL A 325 -25.47 2.20 -14.08
N LEU A 326 -25.75 2.55 -15.34
CA LEU A 326 -25.57 3.93 -15.82
C LEU A 326 -26.37 4.97 -15.01
N PRO A 327 -27.70 4.83 -14.80
CA PRO A 327 -28.45 5.76 -13.96
C PRO A 327 -27.89 5.88 -12.53
N ALA A 328 -27.50 4.77 -11.92
CA ALA A 328 -26.95 4.75 -10.57
C ALA A 328 -25.59 5.46 -10.48
N LEU A 329 -24.65 5.17 -11.39
CA LEU A 329 -23.36 5.86 -11.44
C LEU A 329 -23.53 7.34 -11.74
N LYS A 330 -24.47 7.71 -12.61
CA LYS A 330 -24.75 9.12 -12.89
C LYS A 330 -25.24 9.85 -11.63
N ALA A 331 -26.20 9.27 -10.91
CA ALA A 331 -26.74 9.85 -9.68
C ALA A 331 -25.68 9.95 -8.57
N TRP A 332 -24.74 9.02 -8.51
CA TRP A 332 -23.67 9.01 -7.51
C TRP A 332 -22.49 9.91 -7.87
N PHE A 333 -21.94 9.78 -9.08
CA PHE A 333 -20.67 10.41 -9.45
C PHE A 333 -20.83 11.86 -9.92
N GLU A 334 -21.92 12.26 -10.57
CA GLU A 334 -22.04 13.67 -11.03
C GLU A 334 -21.99 14.69 -9.88
N PRO A 335 -22.69 14.49 -8.74
CA PRO A 335 -22.54 15.38 -7.59
C PRO A 335 -21.11 15.46 -7.03
N LEU A 336 -20.36 14.36 -7.10
CA LEU A 336 -18.95 14.33 -6.68
C LEU A 336 -18.07 15.06 -7.71
N LEU A 337 -18.25 14.80 -9.00
CA LEU A 337 -17.52 15.46 -10.08
C LEU A 337 -17.74 16.97 -10.08
N GLU A 338 -18.94 17.44 -9.74
CA GLU A 338 -19.25 18.86 -9.56
C GLU A 338 -18.39 19.53 -8.49
N GLN A 339 -17.99 18.80 -7.44
CA GLN A 339 -17.19 19.28 -6.31
C GLN A 339 -15.69 18.98 -6.44
N ALA A 340 -15.32 18.01 -7.28
CA ALA A 340 -13.97 17.48 -7.46
C ALA A 340 -13.08 18.37 -8.36
N ASP A 341 -12.85 19.63 -8.00
CA ASP A 341 -12.12 20.59 -8.85
C ASP A 341 -10.71 20.12 -9.22
N LEU A 342 -9.87 19.80 -8.23
CA LEU A 342 -8.48 19.40 -8.42
C LEU A 342 -8.37 17.97 -8.94
N ASN A 343 -9.22 17.06 -8.49
CA ASN A 343 -9.28 15.71 -9.03
C ASN A 343 -9.66 15.71 -10.52
N CYS A 344 -10.71 16.44 -10.93
CA CYS A 344 -11.10 16.55 -12.34
C CYS A 344 -10.00 17.18 -13.21
N VAL A 345 -9.34 18.23 -12.72
CA VAL A 345 -8.20 18.86 -13.40
C VAL A 345 -6.99 17.93 -13.46
N GLY A 346 -6.73 17.14 -12.42
CA GLY A 346 -5.63 16.18 -12.39
C GLY A 346 -5.86 14.97 -13.30
N VAL A 347 -7.11 14.49 -13.41
CA VAL A 347 -7.47 13.45 -14.39
C VAL A 347 -7.38 13.99 -15.81
N ASN A 348 -7.95 15.18 -16.07
CA ASN A 348 -7.98 15.86 -17.37
C ASN A 348 -8.26 14.93 -18.57
N GLY A 349 -9.22 14.04 -18.42
CA GLY A 349 -9.46 13.00 -19.41
C GLY A 349 -10.78 12.30 -19.18
N ARG A 350 -10.97 11.22 -19.93
CA ARG A 350 -12.18 10.39 -19.87
C ARG A 350 -11.85 8.96 -19.51
N VAL A 351 -12.63 8.40 -18.61
CA VAL A 351 -12.57 6.98 -18.21
C VAL A 351 -13.77 6.27 -18.83
N LEU A 352 -13.48 5.27 -19.66
CA LEU A 352 -14.48 4.38 -20.25
C LEU A 352 -14.60 3.11 -19.39
N PHE A 353 -15.77 2.89 -18.83
CA PHE A 353 -16.16 1.58 -18.31
C PHE A 353 -16.74 0.75 -19.45
N ASN A 354 -16.17 -0.43 -19.65
CA ASN A 354 -16.57 -1.41 -20.65
C ASN A 354 -17.08 -2.64 -19.89
N LEU A 355 -18.37 -2.66 -19.55
CA LEU A 355 -18.95 -3.63 -18.62
C LEU A 355 -19.45 -4.88 -19.37
N LYS A 356 -18.79 -6.01 -19.16
CA LYS A 356 -19.16 -7.32 -19.75
C LYS A 356 -18.68 -8.47 -18.86
N ALA A 357 -19.47 -9.53 -18.73
CA ALA A 357 -19.12 -10.69 -17.93
C ALA A 357 -18.23 -11.68 -18.70
N SER A 358 -18.40 -11.76 -20.02
CA SER A 358 -17.63 -12.59 -20.93
C SER A 358 -17.25 -11.84 -22.20
N GLU A 359 -16.34 -12.41 -22.99
CA GLU A 359 -15.97 -11.86 -24.31
C GLU A 359 -17.10 -11.92 -25.35
N GLU A 360 -18.13 -12.73 -25.10
CA GLU A 360 -19.27 -12.96 -26.00
C GLU A 360 -20.40 -11.96 -25.76
N ASP A 361 -20.41 -11.31 -24.60
CA ASP A 361 -21.43 -10.34 -24.22
C ASP A 361 -21.27 -9.03 -25.00
N THR A 362 -22.39 -8.42 -25.36
CA THR A 362 -22.40 -7.02 -25.80
C THR A 362 -22.19 -6.14 -24.57
N PRO A 363 -21.11 -5.34 -24.52
CA PRO A 363 -20.82 -4.56 -23.33
C PRO A 363 -21.80 -3.41 -23.13
N GLU A 364 -22.11 -3.10 -21.88
CA GLU A 364 -22.61 -1.77 -21.51
C GLU A 364 -21.40 -0.82 -21.40
N GLU A 365 -21.37 0.22 -22.23
CA GLU A 365 -20.26 1.17 -22.29
C GLU A 365 -20.66 2.52 -21.67
N ILE A 366 -20.01 2.88 -20.56
CA ILE A 366 -20.28 4.09 -19.78
C ILE A 366 -19.05 4.99 -19.77
N LEU A 367 -19.23 6.26 -20.11
CA LEU A 367 -18.17 7.25 -20.14
C LEU A 367 -18.28 8.20 -18.95
N ILE A 368 -17.20 8.31 -18.17
CA ILE A 368 -17.02 9.31 -17.13
C ILE A 368 -16.13 10.40 -17.70
N ASP A 369 -16.70 11.58 -17.94
CA ASP A 369 -15.99 12.75 -18.46
C ASP A 369 -15.65 13.71 -17.33
N PHE A 370 -14.38 13.72 -16.91
CA PHE A 370 -13.89 14.61 -15.86
C PHE A 370 -13.76 16.06 -16.33
N GLN A 371 -13.63 16.30 -17.64
CA GLN A 371 -13.61 17.66 -18.19
C GLN A 371 -15.03 18.25 -18.24
N GLY A 372 -15.98 17.43 -18.67
CA GLY A 372 -17.40 17.78 -18.73
C GLY A 372 -18.12 17.66 -17.39
N ARG A 373 -17.54 16.96 -16.42
CA ARG A 373 -18.14 16.56 -15.13
C ARG A 373 -19.46 15.81 -15.31
N THR A 374 -19.46 14.84 -16.23
CA THR A 374 -20.68 14.09 -16.58
C THR A 374 -20.43 12.61 -16.67
N VAL A 375 -21.49 11.84 -16.43
CA VAL A 375 -21.56 10.40 -16.67
C VAL A 375 -22.68 10.13 -17.67
N GLY A 376 -22.36 9.35 -18.71
CA GLY A 376 -23.28 9.09 -19.81
C GLY A 376 -22.94 7.82 -20.60
N PRO A 377 -23.81 7.41 -21.52
CA PRO A 377 -23.51 6.32 -22.45
C PRO A 377 -22.34 6.73 -23.35
N TYR A 378 -21.49 5.78 -23.69
CA TYR A 378 -20.44 6.00 -24.67
C TYR A 378 -21.01 6.03 -26.10
N ASN A 379 -20.74 7.11 -26.85
CA ASN A 379 -21.21 7.33 -28.22
C ASN A 379 -20.05 7.47 -29.23
N GLY A 380 -18.87 6.93 -28.91
CA GLY A 380 -17.69 7.00 -29.77
C GLY A 380 -16.76 8.19 -29.50
N GLU A 381 -16.88 8.81 -28.32
CA GLU A 381 -15.96 9.85 -27.86
C GLU A 381 -14.52 9.33 -27.74
N LYS A 382 -13.53 10.23 -27.64
CA LYS A 382 -12.18 9.81 -27.31
C LYS A 382 -12.07 9.56 -25.81
N TRP A 383 -11.54 8.43 -25.39
CA TRP A 383 -11.20 8.14 -24.00
C TRP A 383 -9.69 8.01 -23.78
N ASP A 384 -9.26 8.20 -22.54
CA ASP A 384 -7.85 8.15 -22.12
C ASP A 384 -7.56 6.89 -21.31
N TYR A 385 -8.54 6.45 -20.51
CA TYR A 385 -8.50 5.24 -19.71
C TYR A 385 -9.69 4.36 -20.08
N ARG A 386 -9.48 3.04 -20.07
CA ARG A 386 -10.55 2.06 -20.21
C ARG A 386 -10.37 0.97 -19.17
N PHE A 387 -11.43 0.68 -18.43
CA PHE A 387 -11.52 -0.47 -17.55
C PHE A 387 -12.60 -1.41 -18.04
N THR A 388 -12.23 -2.66 -18.31
CA THR A 388 -13.17 -3.74 -18.63
C THR A 388 -13.37 -4.57 -17.38
N MET A 389 -14.61 -4.78 -16.97
CA MET A 389 -14.95 -5.50 -15.74
C MET A 389 -16.33 -6.16 -15.85
N ASP A 390 -16.56 -7.16 -15.02
CA ASP A 390 -17.86 -7.79 -14.87
C ASP A 390 -18.86 -6.77 -14.26
N PRO A 391 -20.03 -6.52 -14.88
CA PRO A 391 -21.05 -5.63 -14.34
C PRO A 391 -21.42 -5.96 -12.89
N ALA A 392 -21.40 -7.24 -12.51
CA ALA A 392 -21.75 -7.69 -11.17
C ALA A 392 -20.89 -7.05 -10.06
N LEU A 393 -19.61 -6.79 -10.35
CA LEU A 393 -18.71 -6.15 -9.39
C LEU A 393 -19.01 -4.65 -9.23
N VAL A 394 -19.48 -4.00 -10.30
CA VAL A 394 -19.92 -2.60 -10.26
C VAL A 394 -21.27 -2.48 -9.55
N GLU A 395 -22.21 -3.39 -9.86
CA GLU A 395 -23.49 -3.49 -9.17
C GLU A 395 -23.28 -3.70 -7.67
N TYR A 396 -22.35 -4.58 -7.28
CA TYR A 396 -21.99 -4.76 -5.87
C TYR A 396 -21.58 -3.43 -5.24
N CYS A 397 -20.61 -2.73 -5.85
CA CYS A 397 -20.12 -1.46 -5.31
C CYS A 397 -21.22 -0.40 -5.18
N ILE A 398 -22.21 -0.40 -6.09
CA ILE A 398 -23.37 0.50 -6.01
C ILE A 398 -24.30 0.09 -4.86
N LEU A 399 -24.67 -1.19 -4.78
CA LEU A 399 -25.64 -1.69 -3.81
C LEU A 399 -25.14 -1.64 -2.37
N THR A 400 -23.84 -1.81 -2.15
CA THR A 400 -23.21 -1.70 -0.83
C THR A 400 -22.64 -0.32 -0.55
N GLU A 401 -22.83 0.65 -1.45
CA GLU A 401 -22.32 2.03 -1.33
C GLU A 401 -20.80 2.07 -1.04
N GLU A 402 -20.01 1.27 -1.77
CA GLU A 402 -18.55 1.18 -1.60
C GLU A 402 -17.87 2.50 -1.94
N LYS A 403 -17.34 3.17 -0.92
CA LYS A 403 -16.71 4.49 -1.05
C LYS A 403 -15.26 4.43 -1.57
N ASP A 404 -14.67 3.24 -1.52
CA ASP A 404 -13.31 2.96 -1.98
C ASP A 404 -13.30 1.78 -2.94
N TRP A 405 -13.38 2.06 -4.24
CA TRP A 405 -13.33 1.01 -5.24
C TRP A 405 -11.92 0.47 -5.43
N ILE A 406 -10.87 1.19 -4.98
CA ILE A 406 -9.51 0.63 -4.97
C ILE A 406 -9.44 -0.56 -4.01
N ASN A 407 -9.98 -0.37 -2.81
CA ASN A 407 -10.05 -1.38 -1.74
C ASN A 407 -11.09 -2.50 -1.95
N THR A 408 -11.85 -2.46 -3.04
CA THR A 408 -12.89 -3.48 -3.28
C THR A 408 -12.74 -4.09 -4.68
N LEU A 409 -12.80 -3.25 -5.72
CA LEU A 409 -12.79 -3.70 -7.11
C LEU A 409 -11.38 -3.78 -7.69
N PHE A 410 -10.55 -2.73 -7.60
CA PHE A 410 -9.28 -2.73 -8.34
C PHE A 410 -8.22 -3.67 -7.74
N LEU A 411 -8.14 -3.79 -6.40
CA LEU A 411 -7.26 -4.78 -5.78
C LEU A 411 -7.67 -6.24 -6.08
N SER A 412 -8.93 -6.50 -6.47
CA SER A 412 -9.36 -7.85 -6.86
C SER A 412 -8.67 -8.40 -8.10
N CYS A 413 -7.99 -7.57 -8.90
CA CYS A 413 -7.45 -7.97 -10.20
C CYS A 413 -8.50 -8.55 -11.19
N ARG A 414 -9.82 -8.50 -10.89
CA ARG A 414 -10.92 -8.99 -11.74
C ARG A 414 -11.37 -7.97 -12.78
N PHE A 415 -10.41 -7.25 -13.34
CA PHE A 415 -10.64 -6.27 -14.40
C PHE A 415 -9.44 -6.24 -15.34
N SER A 416 -9.62 -5.67 -16.53
CA SER A 416 -8.51 -5.33 -17.42
C SER A 416 -8.46 -3.83 -17.70
N ALA A 417 -7.25 -3.33 -17.97
CA ALA A 417 -7.02 -1.90 -18.14
C ALA A 417 -6.30 -1.56 -19.45
N LYS A 418 -6.73 -0.46 -20.07
CA LYS A 418 -5.94 0.30 -21.06
C LYS A 418 -5.79 1.74 -20.60
N ARG A 419 -4.66 2.35 -20.93
CA ARG A 419 -4.47 3.78 -20.77
C ARG A 419 -3.67 4.36 -21.94
N LYS A 420 -3.88 5.64 -22.20
CA LYS A 420 -3.02 6.47 -23.03
C LYS A 420 -2.06 7.25 -22.14
N GLY A 421 -0.80 7.29 -22.53
CA GLY A 421 0.24 7.97 -21.78
C GLY A 421 0.61 7.26 -20.48
N ALA A 422 1.18 8.04 -19.58
CA ALA A 422 1.74 7.54 -18.34
C ALA A 422 0.69 7.24 -17.25
N TYR A 423 1.18 6.77 -16.11
CA TYR A 423 0.35 6.60 -14.92
C TYR A 423 -0.16 7.96 -14.43
N ASN A 424 -1.47 8.03 -14.14
CA ASN A 424 -2.12 9.20 -13.57
C ASN A 424 -2.75 8.81 -12.23
N GLU A 425 -2.21 9.32 -11.13
CA GLU A 425 -2.67 9.02 -9.77
C GLU A 425 -4.08 9.52 -9.50
N TYR A 426 -4.48 10.65 -10.10
CA TYR A 426 -5.79 11.27 -9.88
C TYR A 426 -6.94 10.36 -10.33
N VAL A 427 -6.74 9.53 -11.36
CA VAL A 427 -7.74 8.57 -11.82
C VAL A 427 -8.08 7.60 -10.69
N TYR A 428 -7.06 7.01 -10.07
CA TYR A 428 -7.23 6.04 -9.00
C TYR A 428 -7.64 6.71 -7.69
N ASN A 429 -7.14 7.91 -7.43
CA ASN A 429 -7.53 8.68 -6.26
C ASN A 429 -9.04 8.99 -6.26
N PHE A 430 -9.61 9.41 -7.40
CA PHE A 430 -11.05 9.63 -7.50
C PHE A 430 -11.86 8.39 -7.08
N PHE A 431 -11.42 7.19 -7.50
CA PHE A 431 -12.05 5.93 -7.10
C PHE A 431 -11.80 5.50 -5.64
N LYS A 432 -10.97 6.22 -4.87
CA LYS A 432 -10.83 6.05 -3.40
C LYS A 432 -11.78 6.95 -2.59
N VAL A 433 -12.30 8.01 -3.22
CA VAL A 433 -12.97 9.14 -2.54
C VAL A 433 -14.40 9.33 -3.01
N LEU A 434 -15.16 8.24 -3.10
CA LEU A 434 -16.51 8.24 -3.68
C LEU A 434 -17.62 8.68 -2.69
N ASP A 435 -17.29 9.59 -1.78
CA ASP A 435 -18.24 10.32 -0.94
C ASP A 435 -17.73 11.74 -0.64
N GLU A 436 -18.62 12.60 -0.14
CA GLU A 436 -18.32 14.01 0.11
C GLU A 436 -17.20 14.24 1.14
N GLU A 437 -17.15 13.45 2.21
CA GLU A 437 -16.15 13.61 3.28
C GLU A 437 -14.76 13.25 2.78
N ARG A 438 -14.63 12.11 2.10
CA ARG A 438 -13.39 11.65 1.49
C ARG A 438 -12.91 12.58 0.37
N LEU A 439 -13.83 13.04 -0.47
CA LEU A 439 -13.51 13.94 -1.56
C LEU A 439 -13.04 15.30 -1.03
N ALA A 440 -13.73 15.86 -0.04
CA ALA A 440 -13.35 17.12 0.59
C ALA A 440 -11.94 17.05 1.18
N PHE A 441 -11.61 15.96 1.88
CA PHE A 441 -10.25 15.72 2.36
C PHE A 441 -9.22 15.66 1.22
N SER A 442 -9.53 14.93 0.14
CA SER A 442 -8.62 14.84 -1.01
C SER A 442 -8.42 16.19 -1.71
N GLU A 443 -9.47 16.96 -1.92
CA GLU A 443 -9.42 18.29 -2.52
C GLU A 443 -8.61 19.25 -1.63
N GLU A 444 -8.83 19.23 -0.31
CA GLU A 444 -8.05 20.03 0.63
C GLU A 444 -6.58 19.64 0.62
N TYR A 445 -6.26 18.33 0.63
CA TYR A 445 -4.90 17.85 0.54
C TYR A 445 -4.20 18.34 -0.73
N TYR A 446 -4.86 18.24 -1.89
CA TYR A 446 -4.27 18.71 -3.15
C TYR A 446 -4.17 20.25 -3.21
N ALA A 447 -5.09 20.98 -2.58
CA ALA A 447 -5.03 22.44 -2.48
C ALA A 447 -3.88 22.91 -1.58
N GLN A 448 -3.69 22.24 -0.44
CA GLN A 448 -2.61 22.50 0.52
C GLN A 448 -1.25 22.01 0.02
N SER A 449 -1.24 21.04 -0.91
CA SER A 449 -0.03 20.48 -1.53
C SER A 449 0.77 21.48 -2.39
N ALA A 450 0.44 22.76 -2.36
CA ALA A 450 1.30 23.85 -2.83
C ALA A 450 2.68 23.75 -2.16
N PRO A 451 3.78 23.69 -2.92
CA PRO A 451 5.07 23.34 -2.36
C PRO A 451 5.56 24.43 -1.40
N VAL A 452 5.68 24.11 -0.11
CA VAL A 452 6.74 24.72 0.72
C VAL A 452 8.05 24.20 0.13
N ARG A 453 8.67 25.01 -0.73
CA ARG A 453 9.87 24.63 -1.49
C ARG A 453 11.08 24.58 -0.57
N GLN A 454 11.27 23.46 0.14
CA GLN A 454 12.59 23.10 0.65
C GLN A 454 13.42 22.62 -0.54
N LEU A 455 14.56 23.27 -0.78
CA LEU A 455 15.48 22.93 -1.87
C LEU A 455 16.73 22.25 -1.32
N TRP A 456 17.33 21.36 -2.09
CA TRP A 456 18.62 20.72 -1.79
C TRP A 456 19.48 20.62 -3.05
N GLU A 457 20.79 20.46 -2.89
CA GLU A 457 21.73 20.32 -4.01
C GLU A 457 21.76 18.88 -4.54
N CYS A 458 21.47 18.72 -5.82
CA CYS A 458 21.50 17.44 -6.54
C CYS A 458 22.22 17.64 -7.88
N GLY A 459 23.44 17.11 -7.99
CA GLY A 459 24.34 17.42 -9.11
C GLY A 459 24.64 18.92 -9.16
N ASN A 460 24.40 19.55 -10.32
CA ASN A 460 24.58 21.00 -10.49
C ASN A 460 23.27 21.81 -10.30
N PHE A 461 22.24 21.22 -9.69
CA PHE A 461 20.92 21.83 -9.55
C PHE A 461 20.47 21.89 -8.08
N MET A 462 19.81 22.99 -7.71
CA MET A 462 18.90 23.07 -6.58
C MET A 462 17.57 22.46 -6.96
N VAL A 463 17.15 21.44 -6.23
CA VAL A 463 15.97 20.63 -6.54
C VAL A 463 15.02 20.67 -5.36
N GLN A 464 13.71 20.72 -5.61
CA GLN A 464 12.75 20.55 -4.51
C GLN A 464 12.96 19.20 -3.82
N ARG A 465 12.92 19.22 -2.49
CA ARG A 465 13.18 18.06 -1.65
C ARG A 465 12.12 16.98 -1.81
N GLN A 466 10.85 17.35 -1.92
CA GLN A 466 9.76 16.38 -2.04
C GLN A 466 9.48 16.09 -3.51
N CYS A 467 9.41 14.82 -3.87
CA CYS A 467 8.94 14.37 -5.18
C CYS A 467 7.50 14.86 -5.39
N PRO A 468 7.15 15.40 -6.58
CA PRO A 468 5.78 15.78 -6.87
C PRO A 468 4.81 14.59 -6.82
N HIS A 469 5.31 13.36 -6.98
CA HIS A 469 4.56 12.12 -6.79
C HIS A 469 4.71 11.58 -5.36
N LEU A 470 3.63 11.66 -4.59
CA LEU A 470 3.49 11.15 -3.22
C LEU A 470 4.56 11.65 -2.24
N LYS A 471 5.11 12.84 -2.48
CA LYS A 471 5.98 13.60 -1.56
C LYS A 471 7.23 12.87 -1.05
N ALA A 472 7.70 11.83 -1.76
CA ALA A 472 8.93 11.12 -1.40
C ALA A 472 10.11 12.09 -1.20
N ASP A 473 10.85 11.99 -0.09
CA ASP A 473 12.01 12.83 0.17
C ASP A 473 13.18 12.47 -0.76
N LEU A 474 13.40 13.27 -1.81
CA LEU A 474 14.44 13.09 -2.81
C LEU A 474 15.85 13.26 -2.26
N THR A 475 16.05 13.88 -1.09
CA THR A 475 17.39 13.86 -0.45
C THR A 475 17.79 12.46 0.00
N ARG A 476 16.79 11.58 0.23
CA ARG A 476 16.97 10.21 0.70
C ARG A 476 16.72 9.18 -0.41
N PHE A 477 15.70 9.43 -1.22
CA PHE A 477 15.22 8.53 -2.25
C PHE A 477 15.56 8.97 -3.67
N GLY A 478 16.26 10.10 -3.85
CA GLY A 478 16.71 10.57 -5.15
C GLY A 478 18.05 9.97 -5.54
N GLU A 479 18.11 9.30 -6.69
CA GLU A 479 19.37 8.91 -7.32
C GLU A 479 19.54 9.70 -8.63
N GLU A 480 20.58 10.54 -8.69
CA GLU A 480 20.95 11.28 -9.90
C GLU A 480 21.95 10.48 -10.72
N ARG A 481 21.69 10.35 -12.02
CA ARG A 481 22.64 9.84 -13.01
C ARG A 481 22.45 10.58 -14.33
N ASP A 482 23.54 11.10 -14.87
CA ASP A 482 23.60 11.75 -16.18
C ASP A 482 22.54 12.86 -16.38
N GLY A 483 22.29 13.66 -15.34
CA GLY A 483 21.32 14.75 -15.37
C GLY A 483 19.87 14.32 -15.13
N VAL A 484 19.62 13.03 -14.86
CA VAL A 484 18.29 12.50 -14.55
C VAL A 484 18.21 12.11 -13.08
N LEU A 485 17.27 12.71 -12.36
CA LEU A 485 16.96 12.35 -10.97
C LEU A 485 15.85 11.30 -10.93
N THR A 486 16.14 10.13 -10.38
CA THR A 486 15.18 9.06 -10.16
C THR A 486 14.71 9.05 -8.71
N CYS A 487 13.43 9.28 -8.48
CA CYS A 487 12.75 9.01 -7.22
C CYS A 487 12.63 7.49 -7.04
N THR A 488 13.59 6.90 -6.35
CA THR A 488 13.69 5.45 -6.16
C THR A 488 12.55 4.85 -5.33
N LEU A 489 11.80 5.65 -4.56
CA LEU A 489 10.62 5.17 -3.83
C LEU A 489 9.50 4.68 -4.76
N HIS A 490 9.30 5.40 -5.87
CA HIS A 490 8.17 5.20 -6.79
C HIS A 490 8.59 4.96 -8.25
N GLY A 491 9.88 5.07 -8.56
CA GLY A 491 10.45 4.88 -9.88
C GLY A 491 10.29 6.07 -10.84
N TRP A 492 9.85 7.23 -10.34
CA TRP A 492 9.64 8.41 -11.19
C TRP A 492 10.98 9.07 -11.56
N GLN A 493 11.15 9.44 -12.82
CA GLN A 493 12.39 10.06 -13.31
C GLN A 493 12.11 11.47 -13.77
N PHE A 494 13.05 12.37 -13.51
CA PHE A 494 12.95 13.79 -13.85
C PHE A 494 14.24 14.25 -14.51
N ASP A 495 14.12 14.95 -15.62
CA ASP A 495 15.23 15.66 -16.22
C ASP A 495 15.56 16.90 -15.38
N LEU A 496 16.81 17.02 -14.89
CA LEU A 496 17.18 18.10 -13.98
C LEU A 496 17.29 19.46 -14.67
N GLU A 497 17.57 19.50 -15.97
CA GLU A 497 17.71 20.74 -16.74
C GLU A 497 16.36 21.43 -16.94
N THR A 498 15.34 20.66 -17.27
CA THR A 498 13.99 21.16 -17.61
C THR A 498 12.99 21.04 -16.44
N GLY A 499 13.26 20.12 -15.51
CA GLY A 499 12.36 19.70 -14.45
C GLY A 499 11.23 18.78 -14.93
N GLU A 500 11.19 18.39 -16.21
CA GLU A 500 10.12 17.55 -16.75
C GLU A 500 10.21 16.12 -16.23
N CYS A 501 9.06 15.54 -15.88
CA CYS A 501 9.00 14.13 -15.53
C CYS A 501 9.08 13.26 -16.79
N LEU A 502 10.08 12.40 -16.85
CA LEU A 502 10.34 11.47 -17.96
C LEU A 502 9.48 10.21 -17.89
N THR A 503 8.88 9.94 -16.73
CA THR A 503 8.05 8.76 -16.48
C THR A 503 6.56 9.06 -16.42
N ALA A 504 6.15 10.32 -16.24
CA ALA A 504 4.76 10.74 -16.13
C ALA A 504 4.48 12.10 -16.79
N ASP A 505 3.49 12.16 -17.68
CA ASP A 505 3.11 13.41 -18.35
C ASP A 505 2.46 14.40 -17.37
N GLY A 506 2.82 15.68 -17.48
CA GLY A 506 2.19 16.78 -16.73
C GLY A 506 2.76 17.03 -15.33
N ALA A 507 3.55 16.12 -14.78
CA ALA A 507 4.25 16.34 -13.53
C ALA A 507 5.58 17.05 -13.74
N LYS A 508 5.88 18.02 -12.86
CA LYS A 508 7.11 18.80 -12.93
C LYS A 508 7.82 18.83 -11.59
N LEU A 509 9.11 18.59 -11.62
CA LEU A 509 10.02 18.81 -10.51
C LEU A 509 10.58 20.22 -10.62
N PHE A 510 10.48 21.01 -9.56
CA PHE A 510 11.17 22.28 -9.50
C PHE A 510 12.68 22.03 -9.39
N THR A 511 13.39 22.43 -10.43
CA THR A 511 14.85 22.39 -10.52
C THR A 511 15.36 23.76 -10.92
N ARG A 512 16.58 24.08 -10.49
CA ARG A 512 17.26 25.32 -10.84
C ARG A 512 18.76 25.13 -10.79
N PRO A 513 19.58 25.65 -11.72
CA PRO A 513 21.03 25.56 -11.59
C PRO A 513 21.54 26.18 -10.28
N VAL A 514 22.47 25.51 -9.60
CA VAL A 514 23.08 25.98 -8.34
C VAL A 514 23.67 27.39 -8.51
N GLU A 515 24.41 27.61 -9.59
CA GLU A 515 25.02 28.92 -9.89
C GLU A 515 23.99 30.06 -10.03
N GLU A 516 22.79 29.76 -10.51
CA GLU A 516 21.72 30.74 -10.64
C GLU A 516 21.09 31.04 -9.28
N PHE A 517 20.86 29.99 -8.47
CA PHE A 517 20.35 30.12 -7.11
C PHE A 517 21.31 30.89 -6.19
N GLU A 518 22.61 30.61 -6.27
CA GLU A 518 23.65 31.32 -5.49
C GLU A 518 23.77 32.79 -5.91
N ARG A 519 23.72 33.10 -7.21
CA ARG A 519 23.76 34.48 -7.71
C ARG A 519 22.59 35.32 -7.19
N GLU A 520 21.39 34.75 -7.14
CA GLU A 520 20.22 35.46 -6.65
C GLU A 520 20.19 35.62 -5.13
N ASN A 521 20.62 34.62 -4.38
CA ASN A 521 20.75 34.75 -2.93
C ASN A 521 21.87 35.73 -2.53
N ALA A 522 22.94 35.81 -3.32
CA ALA A 522 23.98 36.84 -3.17
C ALA A 522 23.44 38.25 -3.52
N ALA A 523 22.56 38.36 -4.52
CA ALA A 523 21.91 39.62 -4.88
C ALA A 523 20.83 40.06 -3.86
N ALA A 524 20.18 39.11 -3.19
CA ALA A 524 19.21 39.36 -2.12
C ALA A 524 19.86 39.69 -0.76
N GLY A 525 21.15 39.43 -0.60
CA GLY A 525 21.90 39.60 0.65
C GLY A 525 23.00 40.66 0.60
N VAL A 526 22.68 41.95 0.41
CA VAL A 526 23.58 43.06 0.78
C VAL A 526 22.78 44.22 1.39
N GLY A 527 22.80 44.29 2.71
CA GLY A 527 22.25 45.38 3.51
C GLY A 527 22.44 45.16 5.01
N SER A 528 23.62 44.70 5.46
CA SER A 528 24.00 44.88 6.87
C SER A 528 25.39 45.52 6.96
N GLU A 529 25.42 46.62 7.68
CA GLU A 529 26.48 47.61 7.77
C GLU A 529 27.75 47.03 8.40
N ARG A 530 28.88 47.26 7.73
CA ARG A 530 30.18 47.27 8.41
C ARG A 530 30.23 48.50 9.32
N GLY A 531 29.99 48.28 10.61
CA GLY A 531 30.33 49.23 11.66
C GLY A 531 31.84 49.49 11.65
N GLY A 532 32.22 50.66 11.15
CA GLY A 532 33.58 51.17 11.18
C GLY A 532 33.98 51.53 12.61
N SER A 533 35.18 51.10 12.98
CA SER A 533 35.91 51.58 14.14
C SER A 533 36.37 53.03 13.92
N GLY A 534 36.09 53.89 14.90
CA GLY A 534 36.56 55.27 14.92
C GLY A 534 36.47 55.87 16.32
N SER A 535 37.61 55.82 17.03
CA SER A 535 38.04 56.57 18.23
C SER A 535 37.12 56.66 19.44
#